data_AF-A0A969X7U6-F1
#
_entry.id   AF-A0A969X7U6-F1
#
_cell.length_a   1.000
_cell.length_b   1.000
_cell.length_c   1.000
_cell.angle_alpha   90.00
_cell.angle_beta   90.00
_cell.angle_gamma   90.00
#
_symmetry.space_group_name_H-M   'P 1'
#
loop_
_entity.id
_entity.type
_entity.pdbx_description
1 polymer ?
#
loop_
_entity_poly.entity_id
_entity_poly.type
_entity_poly.pdbx_seq_one_letter_code
_entity_poly.pdbx_strand_id
1 'polypeptide(L)' 'MQKQVTIEHSLIFKPEDLEEEGAFLEALRGALCEVRSVHPQLQGYRLIDIGFLPRSDVIFLRFYFAEEI' A
#
# COMPACT_ATOMS: atom_id res chain seq x y z
N MET A 1 -16.21 17.16 -7.72
CA MET A 1 -15.36 16.98 -6.52
C MET A 1 -14.76 15.59 -6.63
N GLN A 2 -13.44 15.45 -6.72
CA GLN A 2 -12.80 14.14 -6.92
C GLN A 2 -12.92 13.34 -5.61
N LYS A 3 -13.50 12.14 -5.64
CA LYS A 3 -13.58 11.29 -4.44
C LYS A 3 -12.22 10.67 -4.19
N GLN A 4 -11.74 10.82 -2.95
CA GLN A 4 -10.50 10.23 -2.49
C GLN A 4 -10.79 9.21 -1.40
N VAL A 5 -10.10 8.07 -1.46
CA VAL A 5 -10.19 7.01 -0.45
C VAL A 5 -8.78 6.76 0.07
N THR A 6 -8.65 6.66 1.39
CA THR A 6 -7.38 6.34 2.06
C THR A 6 -7.55 5.01 2.79
N ILE A 7 -6.63 4.07 2.53
CA ILE A 7 -6.61 2.77 3.22
C ILE A 7 -5.26 2.63 3.92
N GLU A 8 -5.29 2.30 5.21
CA GLU A 8 -4.09 1.95 5.96
C GLU A 8 -3.90 0.43 5.97
N HIS A 9 -2.66 -0.01 5.79
CA HIS A 9 -2.27 -1.40 5.78
C HIS A 9 -0.88 -1.53 6.40
N SER A 10 -0.66 -2.50 7.29
CA SER A 10 0.62 -2.68 7.96
C SER A 10 1.46 -3.74 7.27
N LEU A 11 2.72 -3.42 6.95
CA LEU A 11 3.74 -4.41 6.59
C LEU A 11 4.77 -4.51 7.71
N ILE A 12 4.99 -5.72 8.19
CA ILE A 12 6.10 -6.02 9.08
C ILE A 12 7.31 -6.30 8.19
N PHE A 13 8.39 -5.54 8.40
CA PHE A 13 9.63 -5.72 7.67
C PHE A 13 10.74 -6.01 8.65
N LYS A 14 11.45 -7.11 8.44
CA LYS A 14 12.74 -7.32 9.09
C LYS A 14 13.86 -6.85 8.17
N PRO A 15 15.02 -6.45 8.72
CA PRO A 15 16.17 -6.04 7.92
C PRO A 15 16.61 -7.11 6.90
N GLU A 16 16.50 -8.40 7.26
CA GLU A 16 16.78 -9.55 6.41
C GLU A 16 15.89 -9.64 5.15
N ASP A 17 14.67 -9.08 5.21
CA ASP A 17 13.74 -9.06 4.07
C ASP A 17 14.09 -7.98 3.02
N LEU A 18 15.07 -7.12 3.33
CA LEU A 18 15.50 -6.00 2.48
C LEU A 18 16.88 -6.22 1.85
N GLU A 19 17.49 -7.39 2.04
CA GLU A 19 18.81 -7.71 1.50
C GLU A 19 18.79 -7.94 -0.01
N GLU A 20 17.63 -8.34 -0.57
CA GLU A 20 17.45 -8.53 -2.00
C GLU A 20 16.90 -7.26 -2.67
N GLU A 21 17.58 -6.82 -3.72
CA GLU A 21 17.16 -5.67 -4.51
C GLU A 21 15.77 -5.93 -5.12
N GLY A 22 14.80 -5.10 -4.75
CA GLY A 22 13.41 -5.22 -5.23
C GLY A 22 12.46 -6.00 -4.33
N ALA A 23 12.93 -6.70 -3.29
CA ALA A 23 12.06 -7.42 -2.34
C ALA A 23 11.02 -6.49 -1.69
N PHE A 24 11.42 -5.25 -1.37
CA PHE A 24 10.52 -4.23 -0.85
C PHE A 24 9.39 -3.85 -1.83
N LEU A 25 9.71 -3.73 -3.12
CA LEU A 25 8.73 -3.40 -4.15
C LEU A 25 7.74 -4.55 -4.38
N GLU A 26 8.20 -5.79 -4.32
CA GLU A 26 7.32 -6.96 -4.43
C GLU A 26 6.39 -7.08 -3.23
N ALA A 27 6.88 -6.83 -2.01
CA ALA A 27 6.01 -6.77 -0.83
C ALA A 27 4.97 -5.64 -0.90
N LEU A 28 5.36 -4.46 -1.41
CA LEU A 28 4.44 -3.35 -1.66
C LEU A 28 3.35 -3.73 -2.66
N ARG A 29 3.73 -4.42 -3.74
CA ARG A 29 2.79 -4.95 -4.75
C ARG A 29 1.84 -5.96 -4.11
N GLY A 30 2.35 -6.87 -3.29
CA GLY A 30 1.56 -7.84 -2.52
C GLY A 30 0.52 -7.15 -1.63
N ALA A 31 0.96 -6.20 -0.81
CA ALA A 31 0.08 -5.41 0.06
C ALA A 31 -1.02 -4.66 -0.72
N LEU A 32 -0.67 -4.07 -1.86
CA LEU A 32 -1.65 -3.40 -2.72
C LEU A 32 -2.69 -4.38 -3.27
N CYS A 33 -2.27 -5.59 -3.69
CA CYS A 33 -3.17 -6.64 -4.14
C CYS A 33 -4.12 -7.10 -3.03
N GLU A 34 -3.62 -7.27 -1.81
CA GLU A 34 -4.46 -7.60 -0.64
C GLU A 34 -5.46 -6.49 -0.32
N VAL A 35 -5.01 -5.24 -0.31
CA VAL A 35 -5.90 -4.08 -0.12
C VAL A 35 -7.01 -4.07 -1.17
N ARG A 36 -6.69 -4.32 -2.44
CA ARG A 36 -7.68 -4.38 -3.53
C ARG A 36 -8.62 -5.59 -3.42
N SER A 37 -8.16 -6.72 -2.90
CA SER A 37 -9.02 -7.91 -2.73
C SER A 37 -10.02 -7.72 -1.59
N VAL A 38 -9.63 -7.04 -0.52
CA VAL A 38 -10.50 -6.73 0.64
C VAL A 38 -11.44 -5.56 0.36
N HIS A 39 -11.05 -4.64 -0.54
CA HIS A 39 -11.81 -3.43 -0.86
C HIS A 39 -12.23 -3.40 -2.34
N PRO A 40 -13.24 -4.20 -2.76
CA PRO A 40 -13.68 -4.27 -4.16
C PRO A 40 -14.18 -2.93 -4.71
N GLN A 41 -14.58 -1.98 -3.86
CA GLN A 41 -14.95 -0.62 -4.27
C GLN A 41 -13.79 0.15 -4.94
N LEU A 42 -12.55 -0.31 -4.79
CA LEU A 42 -11.37 0.30 -5.41
C LEU A 42 -11.23 -0.02 -6.90
N GLN A 43 -12.09 -0.85 -7.51
CA GLN A 43 -12.01 -1.17 -8.94
C GLN A 43 -12.12 0.06 -9.86
N GLY A 44 -12.85 1.11 -9.44
CA GLY A 44 -12.93 2.40 -10.15
C GLY A 44 -11.92 3.45 -9.67
N TYR A 45 -10.95 3.06 -8.85
CA TYR A 45 -10.00 3.98 -8.25
C TYR A 45 -8.56 3.63 -8.65
N ARG A 46 -7.83 4.67 -9.05
CA ARG A 46 -6.39 4.62 -9.30
C ARG A 46 -5.62 4.90 -8.02
N LEU A 47 -4.57 4.11 -7.78
CA LEU A 47 -3.58 4.44 -6.75
C LEU A 47 -2.79 5.67 -7.20
N ILE A 48 -2.79 6.72 -6.38
CA ILE A 48 -2.12 7.99 -6.65
C ILE A 48 -0.83 8.17 -5.85
N ASP A 49 -0.77 7.63 -4.63
CA ASP A 49 0.40 7.76 -3.77
C ASP A 49 0.43 6.64 -2.71
N ILE A 50 1.61 6.41 -2.12
CA ILE A 50 1.84 5.50 -1.00
C ILE A 50 2.60 6.26 0.09
N GLY A 51 1.96 6.46 1.25
CA GLY A 51 2.60 7.00 2.44
C GLY A 51 3.24 5.89 3.27
N PHE A 52 4.43 6.17 3.81
CA PHE A 52 5.15 5.25 4.70
C PHE A 52 5.23 5.87 6.10
N LEU A 53 4.73 5.15 7.11
CA LEU A 53 4.79 5.55 8.51
C LEU A 53 5.60 4.51 9.29
N PRO A 54 6.92 4.75 9.52
CA PRO A 54 7.75 3.81 10.26
C PRO A 54 7.39 3.80 11.76
N ARG A 55 7.35 2.60 12.35
CA ARG A 55 7.08 2.35 13.77
C ARG A 55 7.94 1.20 14.28
N SER A 56 9.04 1.54 14.95
CA SER A 56 10.04 0.59 15.46
C SER A 56 10.47 -0.40 14.38
N ASP A 57 9.83 -1.57 14.32
CA ASP A 57 10.18 -2.72 13.49
C ASP A 57 9.10 -3.01 12.43
N VAL A 58 8.14 -2.10 12.25
CA VAL A 58 6.98 -2.22 11.36
C VAL A 58 6.85 -0.96 10.51
N ILE A 59 6.47 -1.11 9.24
CA ILE A 59 6.14 0.00 8.35
C ILE A 59 4.64 -0.03 8.09
N PHE A 60 3.94 1.03 8.50
CA PHE A 60 2.56 1.22 8.09
C PHE A 60 2.54 1.87 6.71
N LEU A 61 1.84 1.24 5.78
CA LEU A 61 1.52 1.78 4.49
C LEU A 61 0.18 2.49 4.53
N ARG A 62 0.11 3.62 3.85
CA ARG A 62 -1.14 4.32 3.61
C ARG A 62 -1.30 4.49 2.11
N PHE A 63 -2.26 3.77 1.54
CA PHE A 63 -2.57 3.83 0.12
C PHE A 63 -3.60 4.91 -0.13
N TYR A 64 -3.28 5.83 -1.04
CA TYR A 64 -4.15 6.91 -1.45
C TYR A 64 -4.73 6.60 -2.83
N PHE A 65 -6.05 6.63 -2.93
CA PHE A 65 -6.78 6.30 -4.13
C PHE A 65 -7.63 7.49 -4.58
N ALA A 66 -7.70 7.73 -5.88
CA ALA A 66 -8.61 8.69 -6.51
C ALA A 66 -9.44 8.01 -7.60
N GLU A 67 -10.72 8.38 -7.69
CA GLU A 67 -11.64 7.88 -8.71
C GLU A 67 -11.10 8.22 -10.11
N GLU A 68 -11.11 7.24 -11.02
CA GLU A 68 -10.82 7.47 -12.45
C GLU A 68 -12.01 8.21 -13.08
N ILE A 69 -11.73 9.35 -13.72
CA ILE A 69 -12.72 10.19 -14.42
C ILE A 69 -12.74 9.80 -15.89
#